data_AF-G3F9B2-F1
#
_entry.id   AF-G3F9B2-F1
#
_cell.length_a   1.000
_cell.length_b   1.000
_cell.length_c   1.000
_cell.angle_alpha   90.00
_cell.angle_beta   90.00
_cell.angle_gamma   90.00
#
_symmetry.space_group_name_H-M   'P 1'
#
loop_
_entity.id
_entity.type
_entity.pdbx_description
1 polymer ?
#
loop_
_entity_poly.entity_id
_entity_poly.type
_entity_poly.pdbx_seq_one_letter_code
_entity_poly.pdbx_strand_id
1 'polypeptide(L)'
;MQADAQRIEVMKAQDPGNPWDASGVMVPSANRREIREVIATAQRLLAWDEMPFGEVRDFKATGEMLSTIAAMTKEALRGNPSAAEHLAASDDLVELLIKVKTAGDHLHEAQLAQHTAGFKVVRDALACLHGVNSVAELIEGTPAAVCLLGFDRAILSRVDESSWIPENFYFVGDPQWAAEVRVIGHENPLPLGPGLIESESARRKVPLIATNVLQSPHVHRQIADATLSRSYAVAPVMPEGRVAGFLHADCYFQRRNMEQFDLEMLSMFTEGFGYALQRASLLDRMAKLKSAVNSLANGISSVVEESSGFELGSSGFYRERPEITSGRIGDFPVGQAEGELPPTRREQEVLRLMAAGETNAGIASQLFISEGTVKSHVKQILRKLGAANRAQAVSRWSKIEQRERANG
;
A
#
# COMPACT_ATOMS: atom_id res chain seq x y z
N MET A 1 25.53 2.21 9.92
CA MET A 1 24.85 1.72 11.14
C MET A 1 24.91 2.70 12.31
N GLN A 2 26.08 3.12 12.83
CA GLN A 2 26.14 4.03 13.99
C GLN A 2 25.76 5.50 13.67
N ALA A 3 26.03 5.98 12.45
CA ALA A 3 25.62 7.32 12.00
C ALA A 3 24.11 7.43 11.71
N ASP A 4 23.49 6.33 11.28
CA ASP A 4 22.09 6.27 10.83
C ASP A 4 21.13 6.33 12.03
N ALA A 5 21.46 5.63 13.13
CA ALA A 5 20.70 5.70 14.38
C ALA A 5 20.74 7.11 15.01
N GLN A 6 21.86 7.84 14.87
CA GLN A 6 22.00 9.20 15.38
C GLN A 6 21.08 10.20 14.67
N ARG A 7 20.80 10.04 13.37
CA ARG A 7 19.95 10.98 12.61
C ARG A 7 18.49 10.94 13.06
N ILE A 8 17.91 9.75 13.16
CA ILE A 8 16.53 9.56 13.63
C ILE A 8 16.39 10.08 15.07
N GLU A 9 17.41 9.88 15.90
CA GLU A 9 17.44 10.38 17.27
C GLU A 9 17.54 11.91 17.34
N VAL A 10 18.31 12.55 16.44
CA VAL A 10 18.34 14.01 16.28
C VAL A 10 16.98 14.55 15.80
N MET A 11 16.33 13.90 14.84
CA MET A 11 14.99 14.30 14.39
C MET A 11 13.95 14.18 15.51
N LYS A 12 14.02 13.12 16.32
CA LYS A 12 13.20 12.97 17.54
C LYS A 12 13.44 14.09 18.55
N ALA A 13 14.69 14.50 18.75
CA ALA A 13 15.03 15.59 19.66
C ALA A 13 14.52 16.95 19.14
N GLN A 14 14.41 17.13 17.81
CA GLN A 14 13.94 18.36 17.17
C GLN A 14 12.40 18.44 17.06
N ASP A 15 11.70 17.30 17.12
CA ASP A 15 10.24 17.24 17.10
C ASP A 15 9.70 16.39 18.27
N PRO A 16 9.39 17.02 19.43
CA PRO A 16 9.00 16.31 20.65
C PRO A 16 7.59 15.67 20.59
N GLY A 17 6.88 15.76 19.46
CA GLY A 17 5.63 15.02 19.25
C GLY A 17 4.34 15.76 19.65
N ASN A 18 4.37 17.06 19.90
CA ASN A 18 3.15 17.86 20.16
C ASN A 18 2.12 17.71 19.02
N PRO A 19 0.80 17.62 19.26
CA PRO A 19 -0.20 17.49 18.20
C PRO A 19 -0.05 18.58 17.12
N TRP A 20 -0.29 18.23 15.86
CA TRP A 20 -0.44 19.24 14.81
C TRP A 20 -1.85 19.82 14.88
N ASP A 21 -1.94 21.14 15.13
CA ASP A 21 -3.22 21.86 15.16
C ASP A 21 -3.71 22.25 13.75
N ALA A 22 -2.87 22.11 12.72
CA ALA A 22 -3.20 22.50 11.35
C ALA A 22 -4.02 21.40 10.63
N SER A 23 -5.25 21.76 10.25
CA SER A 23 -6.05 21.05 9.25
C SER A 23 -5.40 21.23 7.87
N GLY A 24 -5.38 20.18 7.06
CA GLY A 24 -4.63 20.15 5.83
C GLY A 24 -5.34 20.62 4.57
N VAL A 25 -6.67 20.68 4.58
CA VAL A 25 -7.44 21.35 3.54
C VAL A 25 -8.03 22.64 4.10
N MET A 26 -7.49 23.75 3.64
CA MET A 26 -7.96 25.06 4.06
C MET A 26 -9.06 25.56 3.11
N VAL A 27 -10.19 25.94 3.68
CA VAL A 27 -11.20 26.76 2.99
C VAL A 27 -10.50 27.98 2.37
N PRO A 28 -10.76 28.32 1.08
CA PRO A 28 -10.10 29.45 0.43
C PRO A 28 -10.23 30.75 1.23
N SER A 29 -9.23 31.62 1.15
CA SER A 29 -9.18 32.86 1.95
C SER A 29 -10.39 33.78 1.72
N ALA A 30 -10.94 33.78 0.50
CA ALA A 30 -12.15 34.51 0.15
C ALA A 30 -13.37 33.97 0.91
N ASN A 31 -13.63 32.66 0.81
CA ASN A 31 -14.72 32.00 1.54
C ASN A 31 -14.56 32.16 3.06
N ARG A 32 -13.35 32.02 3.60
CA ARG A 32 -13.10 32.24 5.04
C ARG A 32 -13.47 33.65 5.49
N ARG A 33 -13.22 34.67 4.66
CA ARG A 33 -13.59 36.05 4.97
C ARG A 33 -15.11 36.22 4.98
N GLU A 34 -15.77 35.75 3.93
CA GLU A 34 -17.23 35.79 3.80
C GLU A 34 -17.91 35.07 4.98
N ILE A 35 -17.46 33.88 5.34
CA ILE A 35 -18.01 33.11 6.47
C ILE A 35 -17.80 33.83 7.80
N ARG A 36 -16.64 34.49 8.02
CA ARG A 36 -16.45 35.31 9.23
C ARG A 36 -17.43 36.48 9.30
N GLU A 37 -17.78 37.09 8.17
CA GLU A 37 -18.79 38.15 8.13
C GLU A 37 -20.19 37.61 8.46
N VAL A 38 -20.53 36.40 7.99
CA VAL A 38 -21.77 35.70 8.36
C VAL A 38 -21.80 35.43 9.87
N ILE A 39 -20.72 34.89 10.42
CA ILE A 39 -20.57 34.63 11.86
C ILE A 39 -20.75 35.91 12.69
N ALA A 40 -20.05 36.98 12.33
CA ALA A 40 -20.14 38.26 13.04
C ALA A 40 -21.55 38.87 12.96
N THR A 41 -22.27 38.62 11.86
CA THR A 41 -23.67 39.05 11.72
C THR A 41 -24.58 38.20 12.61
N ALA A 42 -24.41 36.87 12.61
CA ALA A 42 -25.17 35.97 13.48
C ALA A 42 -24.97 36.29 14.96
N GLN A 43 -23.74 36.54 15.41
CA GLN A 43 -23.45 36.91 16.80
C GLN A 43 -24.20 38.17 17.25
N ARG A 44 -24.25 39.20 16.39
CA ARG A 44 -24.96 40.45 16.68
C ARG A 44 -26.48 40.26 16.72
N LEU A 45 -27.05 39.47 15.81
CA LEU A 45 -28.50 39.33 15.68
C LEU A 45 -29.11 38.28 16.61
N LEU A 46 -28.32 37.29 17.04
CA LEU A 46 -28.77 36.17 17.88
C LEU A 46 -28.26 36.29 19.34
N ALA A 47 -27.55 37.37 19.70
CA ALA A 47 -26.99 37.61 21.03
C ALA A 47 -26.18 36.42 21.58
N TRP A 48 -25.33 35.84 20.73
CA TRP A 48 -24.62 34.60 21.03
C TRP A 48 -23.18 34.88 21.49
N ASP A 49 -22.93 34.85 22.81
CA ASP A 49 -21.65 35.24 23.41
C ASP A 49 -20.51 34.22 23.21
N GLU A 50 -20.81 32.93 23.19
CA GLU A 50 -19.80 31.88 22.95
C GLU A 50 -20.22 30.95 21.81
N MET A 51 -19.52 31.05 20.68
CA MET A 51 -19.63 30.09 19.59
C MET A 51 -18.96 28.77 20.01
N PRO A 52 -19.64 27.61 19.92
CA PRO A 52 -19.03 26.31 20.21
C PRO A 52 -18.10 25.81 19.10
N PHE A 53 -17.79 26.66 18.11
CA PHE A 53 -17.08 26.27 16.90
C PHE A 53 -15.69 26.92 16.85
N GLY A 54 -14.68 26.11 16.55
CA GLY A 54 -13.30 26.57 16.39
C GLY A 54 -13.08 27.48 15.18
N GLU A 55 -11.81 27.79 14.87
CA GLU A 55 -11.47 28.58 13.68
C GLU A 55 -12.02 27.96 12.39
N VAL A 56 -12.47 28.82 11.46
CA VAL A 56 -12.88 28.41 10.10
C VAL A 56 -11.64 27.90 9.34
N ARG A 57 -11.46 26.57 9.34
CA ARG A 57 -10.31 25.93 8.71
C ARG A 57 -10.72 24.90 7.67
N ASP A 58 -11.48 23.86 8.05
CA ASP A 58 -11.90 22.78 7.16
C ASP A 58 -13.34 22.96 6.62
N PHE A 59 -13.63 22.35 5.47
CA PHE A 59 -14.93 22.46 4.80
C PHE A 59 -16.09 21.87 5.62
N LYS A 60 -15.86 20.77 6.36
CA LYS A 60 -16.90 20.03 7.06
C LYS A 60 -17.40 20.81 8.27
N ALA A 61 -16.50 21.19 9.18
CA ALA A 61 -16.81 21.99 10.36
C ALA A 61 -17.44 23.33 9.96
N THR A 62 -16.95 23.94 8.88
CA THR A 62 -17.52 25.17 8.34
C THR A 62 -18.97 24.95 7.85
N GLY A 63 -19.26 23.85 7.15
CA GLY A 63 -20.61 23.52 6.71
C GLY A 63 -21.58 23.21 7.86
N GLU A 64 -21.11 22.51 8.89
CA GLU A 64 -21.88 22.23 10.12
C GLU A 64 -22.20 23.52 10.88
N MET A 65 -21.23 24.44 10.96
CA MET A 65 -21.40 25.76 11.56
C MET A 65 -22.46 26.59 10.82
N LEU A 66 -22.37 26.70 9.50
CA LEU A 66 -23.37 27.42 8.68
C LEU A 66 -24.77 26.81 8.84
N SER A 67 -24.85 25.47 8.90
CA SER A 67 -26.13 24.76 9.12
C SER A 67 -26.74 25.07 10.48
N THR A 68 -25.90 25.19 11.52
CA THR A 68 -26.34 25.57 12.87
C THR A 68 -26.87 27.00 12.91
N ILE A 69 -26.13 27.95 12.32
CA ILE A 69 -26.58 29.36 12.20
C ILE A 69 -27.92 29.43 11.48
N ALA A 70 -28.09 28.70 10.38
CA ALA A 70 -29.35 28.65 9.63
C ALA A 70 -30.51 28.10 10.48
N ALA A 71 -30.28 27.03 11.26
CA ALA A 71 -31.28 26.42 12.11
C ALA A 71 -31.76 27.41 13.19
N MET A 72 -30.84 28.04 13.90
CA MET A 72 -31.16 29.01 14.95
C MET A 72 -31.86 30.25 14.42
N THR A 73 -31.42 30.77 13.27
CA THR A 73 -32.07 31.92 12.63
C THR A 73 -33.52 31.59 12.25
N LYS A 74 -33.80 30.35 11.80
CA LYS A 74 -35.16 29.88 11.53
C LYS A 74 -36.01 29.74 12.80
N GLU A 75 -35.41 29.32 13.92
CA GLU A 75 -36.11 29.25 15.20
C GLU A 75 -36.47 30.64 15.75
N ALA A 76 -35.54 31.60 15.64
CA ALA A 76 -35.78 33.00 16.00
C ALA A 76 -36.95 33.60 15.19
N LEU A 77 -36.98 33.35 13.86
CA LEU A 77 -38.09 33.78 12.99
C LEU A 77 -39.44 33.13 13.34
N ARG A 78 -39.45 31.94 13.94
CA ARG A 78 -40.67 31.23 14.36
C ARG A 78 -41.21 31.71 15.71
N GLY A 79 -40.51 32.64 16.38
CA GLY A 79 -40.96 33.24 17.63
C GLY A 79 -40.74 32.38 18.87
N ASN A 80 -39.78 31.45 18.86
CA ASN A 80 -39.40 30.72 20.09
C ASN A 80 -38.44 31.60 20.95
N PRO A 81 -38.88 32.17 22.10
CA PRO A 81 -38.24 33.32 22.74
C PRO A 81 -37.16 32.99 23.78
N SER A 82 -36.61 31.78 23.87
CA SER A 82 -35.60 31.48 24.90
C SER A 82 -34.23 32.16 24.66
N ALA A 83 -34.11 32.98 23.60
CA ALA A 83 -32.98 33.87 23.31
C ALA A 83 -33.37 35.38 23.39
N ALA A 84 -34.54 35.70 23.93
CA ALA A 84 -35.15 37.03 23.82
C ALA A 84 -34.76 37.99 24.95
N GLU A 85 -33.70 38.76 24.71
CA GLU A 85 -33.67 40.17 25.15
C GLU A 85 -33.37 41.14 24.00
N HIS A 86 -32.76 40.68 22.88
CA HIS A 86 -32.35 41.51 21.74
C HIS A 86 -32.69 40.87 20.38
N LEU A 87 -33.95 40.51 20.12
CA LEU A 87 -34.36 40.00 18.80
C LEU A 87 -34.27 41.10 17.74
N ALA A 88 -33.40 40.92 16.75
CA ALA A 88 -33.33 41.77 15.56
C ALA A 88 -34.64 41.76 14.76
N ALA A 89 -34.83 42.75 13.88
CA ALA A 89 -36.02 42.81 13.04
C ALA A 89 -36.14 41.55 12.17
N SER A 90 -37.37 41.12 11.87
CA SER A 90 -37.62 39.95 11.01
C SER A 90 -36.88 40.05 9.67
N ASP A 91 -36.72 41.26 9.14
CA ASP A 91 -36.00 41.52 7.89
C ASP A 91 -34.50 41.23 8.02
N ASP A 92 -33.86 41.59 9.14
CA ASP A 92 -32.44 41.32 9.40
C ASP A 92 -32.15 39.81 9.51
N LEU A 93 -33.08 39.05 10.11
CA LEU A 93 -32.98 37.60 10.23
C LEU A 93 -33.17 36.90 8.87
N VAL A 94 -34.05 37.42 8.01
CA VAL A 94 -34.19 36.95 6.62
C VAL A 94 -32.92 37.24 5.82
N GLU A 95 -32.34 38.45 5.97
CA GLU A 95 -31.08 38.80 5.32
C GLU A 95 -29.94 37.87 5.79
N LEU A 96 -29.87 37.54 7.08
CA LEU A 96 -28.91 36.57 7.61
C LEU A 96 -29.09 35.19 6.97
N LEU A 97 -30.32 34.69 6.81
CA LEU A 97 -30.56 33.41 6.13
C LEU A 97 -30.08 33.43 4.67
N ILE A 98 -30.29 34.53 3.96
CA ILE A 98 -29.78 34.70 2.59
C ILE A 98 -28.25 34.64 2.59
N LYS A 99 -27.59 35.38 3.49
CA LYS A 99 -26.12 35.38 3.61
C LYS A 99 -25.57 33.98 3.93
N VAL A 100 -26.20 33.26 4.87
CA VAL A 100 -25.81 31.88 5.22
C VAL A 100 -25.96 30.95 4.02
N LYS A 101 -27.06 31.06 3.27
CA LYS A 101 -27.29 30.24 2.07
C LYS A 101 -26.26 30.53 0.98
N THR A 102 -26.00 31.80 0.68
CA THR A 102 -25.00 32.22 -0.30
C THR A 102 -23.60 31.74 0.07
N ALA A 103 -23.18 31.95 1.33
CA ALA A 103 -21.88 31.47 1.81
C ALA A 103 -21.77 29.94 1.75
N GLY A 104 -22.87 29.22 2.03
CA GLY A 104 -22.93 27.76 1.90
C GLY A 104 -22.78 27.29 0.45
N ASP A 105 -23.39 27.99 -0.51
CA ASP A 105 -23.26 27.67 -1.94
C ASP A 105 -21.84 27.93 -2.45
N HIS A 106 -21.23 29.06 -2.09
CA HIS A 106 -19.84 29.34 -2.43
C HIS A 106 -18.87 28.35 -1.77
N LEU A 107 -19.14 27.91 -0.54
CA LEU A 107 -18.34 26.89 0.14
C LEU A 107 -18.42 25.56 -0.60
N HIS A 108 -19.63 25.16 -1.01
CA HIS A 108 -19.85 23.94 -1.77
C HIS A 108 -19.16 24.00 -3.14
N GLU A 109 -19.29 25.11 -3.88
CA GLU A 109 -18.61 25.32 -5.15
C GLU A 109 -17.08 25.24 -5.01
N ALA A 110 -16.52 25.86 -3.97
CA ALA A 110 -15.10 25.77 -3.66
C ALA A 110 -14.66 24.32 -3.36
N GLN A 111 -15.48 23.56 -2.65
CA GLN A 111 -15.22 22.14 -2.37
C GLN A 111 -15.23 21.31 -3.68
N LEU A 112 -16.22 21.53 -4.56
CA LEU A 112 -16.29 20.86 -5.86
C LEU A 112 -15.10 21.21 -6.76
N ALA A 113 -14.71 22.48 -6.79
CA ALA A 113 -13.54 22.93 -7.54
C ALA A 113 -12.27 22.24 -7.03
N GLN A 114 -12.13 22.09 -5.70
CA GLN A 114 -11.01 21.37 -5.11
C GLN A 114 -11.01 19.88 -5.49
N HIS A 115 -12.17 19.21 -5.41
CA HIS A 115 -12.30 17.81 -5.81
C HIS A 115 -11.94 17.60 -7.29
N THR A 116 -12.42 18.50 -8.15
CA THR A 116 -12.12 18.47 -9.60
C THR A 116 -10.63 18.67 -9.87
N ALA A 117 -9.99 19.61 -9.18
CA ALA A 117 -8.54 19.82 -9.27
C ALA A 117 -7.77 18.57 -8.76
N GLY A 118 -8.24 17.96 -7.68
CA GLY A 118 -7.71 16.72 -7.14
C GLY A 118 -7.74 15.58 -8.16
N PHE A 119 -8.88 15.34 -8.82
CA PHE A 119 -8.97 14.31 -9.86
C PHE A 119 -7.95 14.50 -10.98
N LYS A 120 -7.72 15.75 -11.40
CA LYS A 120 -6.71 16.08 -12.41
C LYS A 120 -5.31 15.67 -11.92
N VAL A 121 -4.97 16.02 -10.68
CA VAL A 121 -3.68 15.67 -10.06
C VAL A 121 -3.51 14.15 -9.98
N VAL A 122 -4.52 13.40 -9.54
CA VAL A 122 -4.48 11.93 -9.49
C VAL A 122 -4.22 11.34 -10.87
N ARG A 123 -4.97 11.80 -11.88
CA ARG A 123 -4.82 11.33 -13.25
C ARG A 123 -3.42 11.60 -13.79
N ASP A 124 -2.90 12.80 -13.57
CA ASP A 124 -1.58 13.21 -14.06
C ASP A 124 -0.47 12.40 -13.35
N ALA A 125 -0.61 12.12 -12.05
CA ALA A 125 0.30 11.23 -11.31
C ALA A 125 0.26 9.78 -11.81
N LEU A 126 -0.93 9.22 -12.06
CA LEU A 126 -1.08 7.88 -12.66
C LEU A 126 -0.51 7.82 -14.07
N ALA A 127 -0.56 8.92 -14.83
CA ALA A 127 0.00 8.99 -16.17
C ALA A 127 1.51 8.74 -16.20
N CYS A 128 2.24 9.09 -15.13
CA CYS A 128 3.66 8.76 -14.99
C CYS A 128 3.94 7.25 -14.99
N LEU A 129 2.96 6.44 -14.56
CA LEU A 129 3.07 4.98 -14.48
C LEU A 129 2.57 4.28 -15.76
N HIS A 130 1.85 4.98 -16.65
CA HIS A 130 1.23 4.36 -17.82
C HIS A 130 2.21 3.78 -18.84
N GLY A 131 3.43 4.30 -18.94
CA GLY A 131 4.46 3.79 -19.87
C GLY A 131 5.27 2.61 -19.33
N VAL A 132 5.09 2.26 -18.06
CA VAL A 132 5.89 1.23 -17.38
C VAL A 132 5.27 -0.14 -17.62
N ASN A 133 6.05 -1.04 -18.20
CA ASN A 133 5.62 -2.40 -18.58
C ASN A 133 6.19 -3.49 -17.66
N SER A 134 7.13 -3.12 -16.77
CA SER A 134 7.72 -4.01 -15.78
C SER A 134 7.03 -3.84 -14.44
N VAL A 135 6.63 -4.95 -13.82
CA VAL A 135 6.05 -4.95 -12.47
C VAL A 135 7.04 -4.37 -11.45
N ALA A 136 8.33 -4.68 -11.58
CA ALA A 136 9.36 -4.19 -10.67
C ALA A 136 9.53 -2.68 -10.75
N GLU A 137 9.64 -2.14 -11.97
CA GLU A 137 9.75 -0.69 -12.21
C GLU A 137 8.50 0.05 -11.74
N LEU A 138 7.32 -0.56 -11.93
CA LEU A 138 6.05 0.00 -11.49
C LEU A 138 6.02 0.12 -9.96
N ILE A 139 6.37 -0.96 -9.25
CA ILE A 139 6.45 -1.00 -7.79
C ILE A 139 7.45 0.03 -7.26
N GLU A 140 8.64 0.11 -7.85
CA GLU A 140 9.70 1.05 -7.44
C GLU A 140 9.30 2.51 -7.64
N GLY A 141 8.67 2.84 -8.77
CA GLY A 141 8.27 4.21 -9.12
C GLY A 141 7.00 4.71 -8.42
N THR A 142 6.18 3.81 -7.86
CA THR A 142 4.86 4.15 -7.33
C THR A 142 4.89 5.13 -6.15
N PRO A 143 5.74 4.93 -5.11
CA PRO A 143 5.80 5.90 -4.01
C PRO A 143 6.14 7.33 -4.46
N ALA A 144 7.04 7.49 -5.42
CA ALA A 144 7.35 8.79 -5.99
C ALA A 144 6.15 9.41 -6.71
N ALA A 145 5.38 8.61 -7.45
CA ALA A 145 4.15 9.06 -8.10
C ALA A 145 3.05 9.43 -7.09
N VAL A 146 2.94 8.73 -5.95
CA VAL A 146 2.02 9.11 -4.86
C VAL A 146 2.37 10.48 -4.29
N CYS A 147 3.66 10.81 -4.11
CA CYS A 147 4.06 12.13 -3.65
C CYS A 147 3.71 13.27 -4.62
N LEU A 148 3.49 12.99 -5.92
CA LEU A 148 2.97 14.00 -6.86
C LEU A 148 1.55 14.47 -6.52
N LEU A 149 0.81 13.72 -5.69
CA LEU A 149 -0.49 14.12 -5.17
C LEU A 149 -0.42 15.26 -4.14
N GLY A 150 0.80 15.62 -3.70
CA GLY A 150 1.03 16.61 -2.65
C GLY A 150 1.34 15.98 -1.28
N PHE A 151 1.64 14.69 -1.22
CA PHE A 151 2.11 14.01 0.00
C PHE A 151 3.61 14.16 0.17
N ASP A 152 4.04 14.27 1.41
CA ASP A 152 5.46 14.45 1.75
C ASP A 152 6.23 13.14 1.64
N ARG A 153 5.54 12.04 1.95
CA ARG A 153 6.13 10.71 2.02
C ARG A 153 5.12 9.68 1.57
N ALA A 154 5.62 8.64 0.94
CA ALA A 154 4.82 7.50 0.53
C ALA A 154 5.57 6.19 0.77
N ILE A 155 4.80 5.14 1.09
CA ILE A 155 5.32 3.78 1.27
C ILE A 155 4.43 2.83 0.47
N LEU A 156 5.05 1.95 -0.31
CA LEU A 156 4.39 0.80 -0.90
C LEU A 156 4.83 -0.46 -0.16
N SER A 157 3.84 -1.19 0.32
CA SER A 157 4.00 -2.44 1.04
C SER A 157 3.32 -3.58 0.29
N ARG A 158 3.84 -4.79 0.50
CA ARG A 158 3.30 -6.04 -0.03
C ARG A 158 2.72 -6.87 1.12
N VAL A 159 1.68 -7.62 0.80
CA VAL A 159 1.16 -8.69 1.66
C VAL A 159 1.64 -10.02 1.11
N ASP A 160 2.37 -10.78 1.94
CA ASP A 160 2.83 -12.13 1.62
C ASP A 160 2.23 -13.13 2.60
N GLU A 161 1.39 -14.05 2.11
CA GLU A 161 0.55 -14.97 2.89
C GLU A 161 -0.35 -14.25 3.91
N SER A 162 0.21 -13.83 5.04
CA SER A 162 -0.44 -13.05 6.09
C SER A 162 0.52 -12.07 6.76
N SER A 163 1.67 -11.80 6.16
CA SER A 163 2.68 -10.87 6.66
C SER A 163 2.65 -9.59 5.84
N TRP A 164 2.65 -8.47 6.54
CA TRP A 164 2.81 -7.15 5.97
C TRP A 164 4.29 -6.83 5.87
N ILE A 165 4.75 -6.52 4.65
CA ILE A 165 6.14 -6.24 4.35
C ILE A 165 6.21 -4.89 3.64
N PRO A 166 6.69 -3.83 4.31
CA PRO A 166 6.92 -2.55 3.67
C PRO A 166 8.21 -2.62 2.86
N GLU A 167 8.13 -2.34 1.55
CA GLU A 167 9.23 -2.60 0.61
C GLU A 167 9.82 -1.32 0.02
N ASN A 168 8.98 -0.39 -0.43
CA ASN A 168 9.43 0.80 -1.15
C ASN A 168 9.02 2.05 -0.40
N PHE A 169 10.00 2.90 -0.13
CA PHE A 169 9.85 4.14 0.64
C PHE A 169 10.34 5.31 -0.20
N TYR A 170 9.57 6.39 -0.21
CA TYR A 170 9.97 7.63 -0.88
C TYR A 170 9.59 8.83 -0.01
N PHE A 171 10.60 9.58 0.42
CA PHE A 171 10.43 10.81 1.21
C PHE A 171 10.93 12.00 0.37
N VAL A 172 10.06 12.99 0.16
CA VAL A 172 10.37 14.16 -0.65
C VAL A 172 11.55 14.91 -0.03
N GLY A 173 12.62 15.10 -0.80
CA GLY A 173 13.81 15.83 -0.36
C GLY A 173 14.73 15.08 0.62
N ASP A 174 14.39 13.86 1.04
CA ASP A 174 15.22 13.08 1.99
C ASP A 174 15.31 11.58 1.65
N PRO A 175 16.02 11.22 0.56
CA PRO A 175 16.16 9.82 0.13
C PRO A 175 17.02 8.98 1.11
N GLN A 176 17.86 9.62 1.92
CA GLN A 176 18.68 8.94 2.93
C GLN A 176 17.80 8.41 4.05
N TRP A 177 16.92 9.25 4.60
CA TRP A 177 15.99 8.83 5.64
C TRP A 177 15.03 7.74 5.14
N ALA A 178 14.56 7.83 3.88
CA ALA A 178 13.76 6.78 3.26
C ALA A 178 14.50 5.43 3.21
N ALA A 179 15.79 5.43 2.88
CA ALA A 179 16.62 4.22 2.84
C ALA A 179 16.84 3.61 4.24
N GLU A 180 17.01 4.46 5.27
CA GLU A 180 17.15 4.03 6.67
C GLU A 180 15.87 3.34 7.17
N VAL A 181 14.70 3.97 6.97
CA VAL A 181 13.41 3.38 7.38
C VAL A 181 13.11 2.10 6.60
N ARG A 182 13.51 2.02 5.33
CA ARG A 182 13.37 0.80 4.52
C ARG A 182 14.11 -0.39 5.15
N VAL A 183 15.32 -0.19 5.66
CA VAL A 183 16.08 -1.25 6.34
C VAL A 183 15.32 -1.73 7.59
N ILE A 184 14.82 -0.79 8.41
CA ILE A 184 14.04 -1.10 9.62
C ILE A 184 12.79 -1.90 9.28
N GLY A 185 12.06 -1.50 8.24
CA GLY A 185 10.84 -2.17 7.79
C GLY A 185 11.08 -3.61 7.29
N HIS A 186 12.17 -3.85 6.56
CA HIS A 186 12.52 -5.18 6.07
C HIS A 186 13.00 -6.13 7.17
N GLU A 187 13.68 -5.63 8.19
CA GLU A 187 14.17 -6.44 9.31
C GLU A 187 13.05 -6.88 10.27
N ASN A 188 11.88 -6.25 10.20
CA ASN A 188 10.78 -6.46 11.16
C ASN A 188 9.42 -6.67 10.47
N PRO A 189 9.24 -7.70 9.63
CA PRO A 189 7.94 -7.97 9.03
C PRO A 189 6.91 -8.34 10.12
N LEU A 190 5.72 -7.77 10.04
CA LEU A 190 4.66 -7.97 11.03
C LEU A 190 3.52 -8.80 10.44
N PRO A 191 3.02 -9.84 11.14
CA PRO A 191 1.82 -10.52 10.71
C PRO A 191 0.63 -9.55 10.74
N LEU A 192 -0.22 -9.61 9.71
CA LEU A 192 -1.53 -8.98 9.67
C LEU A 192 -2.44 -9.65 10.71
N GLY A 193 -2.30 -9.19 11.95
CA GLY A 193 -3.03 -9.67 13.11
C GLY A 193 -4.09 -8.69 13.62
N PRO A 194 -4.93 -9.13 14.58
CA PRO A 194 -5.84 -8.24 15.27
C PRO A 194 -5.09 -7.05 15.86
N GLY A 195 -5.55 -5.84 15.54
CA GLY A 195 -5.02 -4.61 16.11
C GLY A 195 -4.25 -3.72 15.15
N LEU A 196 -3.79 -4.17 13.98
CA LEU A 196 -3.19 -3.22 13.01
C LEU A 196 -4.26 -2.54 12.16
N ILE A 197 -4.08 -1.24 11.87
CA ILE A 197 -4.97 -0.51 10.95
C ILE A 197 -4.91 -1.10 9.54
N GLU A 198 -3.75 -1.60 9.09
CA GLU A 198 -3.59 -2.33 7.84
C GLU A 198 -4.45 -3.60 7.84
N SER A 199 -4.57 -4.28 8.97
CA SER A 199 -5.41 -5.49 9.09
C SER A 199 -6.89 -5.16 9.02
N GLU A 200 -7.31 -4.03 9.58
CA GLU A 200 -8.68 -3.55 9.43
C GLU A 200 -8.96 -3.13 7.97
N SER A 201 -8.04 -2.38 7.35
CA SER A 201 -8.14 -1.96 5.95
C SER A 201 -8.22 -3.16 5.00
N ALA A 202 -7.40 -4.19 5.20
CA ALA A 202 -7.48 -5.42 4.40
C ALA A 202 -8.79 -6.18 4.61
N ARG A 203 -9.26 -6.30 5.85
CA ARG A 203 -10.49 -7.02 6.19
C ARG A 203 -11.72 -6.34 5.58
N ARG A 204 -11.81 -5.02 5.71
CA ARG A 204 -12.94 -4.22 5.24
C ARG A 204 -12.82 -3.84 3.76
N LYS A 205 -11.63 -3.97 3.18
CA LYS A 205 -11.28 -3.53 1.82
C LYS A 205 -11.59 -2.05 1.58
N VAL A 206 -11.28 -1.22 2.59
CA VAL A 206 -11.48 0.23 2.52
C VAL A 206 -10.20 0.95 2.94
N PRO A 207 -9.93 2.14 2.36
CA PRO A 207 -8.85 2.99 2.85
C PRO A 207 -9.21 3.52 4.25
N LEU A 208 -8.20 3.75 5.09
CA LEU A 208 -8.36 4.24 6.47
C LEU A 208 -7.34 5.34 6.78
N ILE A 209 -7.67 6.22 7.73
CA ILE A 209 -6.74 7.21 8.28
C ILE A 209 -6.33 6.76 9.68
N ALA A 210 -5.03 6.66 9.91
CA ALA A 210 -4.46 6.57 11.24
C ALA A 210 -4.24 7.98 11.79
N THR A 211 -4.71 8.22 13.01
CA THR A 211 -4.45 9.43 13.79
C THR A 211 -3.75 9.05 15.09
N ASN A 212 -3.07 10.01 15.73
CA ASN A 212 -2.33 9.79 16.98
C ASN A 212 -1.36 8.60 16.91
N VAL A 213 -0.68 8.46 15.78
CA VAL A 213 0.13 7.27 15.43
C VAL A 213 1.19 6.97 16.49
N LEU A 214 1.87 7.98 17.03
CA LEU A 214 2.90 7.82 18.08
C LEU A 214 2.36 7.32 19.43
N GLN A 215 1.05 7.33 19.66
CA GLN A 215 0.39 6.84 20.87
C GLN A 215 -0.49 5.62 20.60
N SER A 216 -0.73 5.30 19.33
CA SER A 216 -1.62 4.22 18.94
C SER A 216 -0.95 2.86 19.14
N PRO A 217 -1.60 1.90 19.81
CA PRO A 217 -1.14 0.51 19.82
C PRO A 217 -1.45 -0.21 18.50
N HIS A 218 -2.16 0.45 17.57
CA HIS A 218 -2.72 -0.16 16.35
C HIS A 218 -1.87 0.07 15.10
N VAL A 219 -0.58 0.39 15.27
CA VAL A 219 0.36 0.72 14.18
C VAL A 219 1.67 -0.03 14.36
N HIS A 220 2.44 -0.18 13.28
CA HIS A 220 3.76 -0.78 13.35
C HIS A 220 4.74 0.15 14.10
N ARG A 221 5.01 -0.17 15.36
CA ARG A 221 5.72 0.74 16.28
C ARG A 221 7.10 1.19 15.79
N GLN A 222 7.94 0.28 15.29
CA GLN A 222 9.29 0.66 14.87
C GLN A 222 9.28 1.58 13.64
N ILE A 223 8.35 1.41 12.70
CA ILE A 223 8.20 2.30 11.55
C ILE A 223 7.64 3.64 12.02
N ALA A 224 6.58 3.63 12.83
CA ALA A 224 6.03 4.85 13.41
C ALA A 224 7.09 5.68 14.17
N ASP A 225 7.92 5.02 14.97
CA ASP A 225 9.00 5.66 15.72
C ASP A 225 10.17 6.10 14.82
N ALA A 226 10.37 5.47 13.65
CA ALA A 226 11.42 5.83 12.70
C ALA A 226 10.98 6.94 11.74
N THR A 227 9.69 7.00 11.38
CA THR A 227 9.11 8.03 10.50
C THR A 227 8.59 9.23 11.26
N LEU A 228 8.32 9.11 12.56
CA LEU A 228 7.70 10.16 13.38
C LEU A 228 6.34 10.63 12.84
N SER A 229 5.68 9.79 12.03
CA SER A 229 4.35 10.11 11.49
C SER A 229 3.36 10.32 12.64
N ARG A 230 2.59 11.42 12.61
CA ARG A 230 1.50 11.68 13.56
C ARG A 230 0.15 11.21 13.06
N SER A 231 -0.04 11.30 11.74
CA SER A 231 -1.21 10.83 11.02
C SER A 231 -0.79 10.39 9.62
N TYR A 232 -1.35 9.28 9.14
CA TYR A 232 -1.12 8.78 7.78
C TYR A 232 -2.41 8.16 7.22
N ALA A 233 -2.54 8.16 5.90
CA ALA A 233 -3.57 7.40 5.21
C ALA A 233 -2.99 6.07 4.72
N VAL A 234 -3.81 5.04 4.76
CA VAL A 234 -3.50 3.71 4.21
C VAL A 234 -4.61 3.29 3.26
N ALA A 235 -4.23 2.85 2.06
CA ALA A 235 -5.14 2.39 1.03
C ALA A 235 -4.72 0.98 0.54
N PRO A 236 -5.64 0.00 0.50
CA PRO A 236 -5.32 -1.35 0.08
C PRO A 236 -5.18 -1.41 -1.45
N VAL A 237 -4.06 -1.96 -1.92
CA VAL A 237 -3.81 -2.24 -3.35
C VAL A 237 -4.47 -3.57 -3.68
N MET A 238 -5.48 -3.54 -4.56
CA MET A 238 -6.35 -4.71 -4.80
C MET A 238 -6.43 -5.13 -6.27
N PRO A 239 -5.35 -5.66 -6.87
CA PRO A 239 -5.48 -6.31 -8.17
C PRO A 239 -6.47 -7.47 -8.04
N GLU A 240 -7.50 -7.47 -8.87
CA GLU A 240 -8.53 -8.53 -8.96
C GLU A 240 -9.36 -8.68 -7.67
N GLY A 241 -9.47 -7.59 -6.88
CA GLY A 241 -10.28 -7.56 -5.67
C GLY A 241 -9.67 -8.30 -4.47
N ARG A 242 -8.40 -8.72 -4.55
CA ARG A 242 -7.62 -9.29 -3.46
C ARG A 242 -6.54 -8.31 -3.01
N VAL A 243 -6.38 -8.14 -1.70
CA VAL A 243 -5.37 -7.24 -1.15
C VAL A 243 -3.98 -7.83 -1.39
N ALA A 244 -3.21 -7.21 -2.27
CA ALA A 244 -1.83 -7.58 -2.58
C ALA A 244 -0.81 -6.77 -1.79
N GLY A 245 -1.24 -5.65 -1.20
CA GLY A 245 -0.36 -4.67 -0.59
C GLY A 245 -1.14 -3.46 -0.08
N PHE A 246 -0.41 -2.47 0.43
CA PHE A 246 -0.97 -1.18 0.80
C PHE A 246 -0.09 -0.05 0.33
N LEU A 247 -0.73 1.05 -0.05
CA LEU A 247 -0.10 2.35 -0.19
C LEU A 247 -0.36 3.17 1.07
N HIS A 248 0.71 3.74 1.61
CA HIS A 248 0.67 4.66 2.73
C HIS A 248 1.16 6.01 2.28
N ALA A 249 0.56 7.08 2.82
CA ALA A 249 1.02 8.44 2.59
C ALA A 249 0.78 9.34 3.81
N ASP A 250 1.64 10.34 3.98
CA ASP A 250 1.46 11.37 5.01
C ASP A 250 1.93 12.77 4.60
N CYS A 251 1.67 13.74 5.48
CA CYS A 251 1.94 15.16 5.31
C CYS A 251 2.82 15.71 6.44
N TYR A 252 3.92 15.00 6.72
CA TYR A 252 4.80 15.30 7.84
C TYR A 252 5.55 16.63 7.78
N PHE A 253 6.15 16.96 6.64
CA PHE A 253 6.86 18.23 6.46
C PHE A 253 5.89 19.41 6.43
N GLN A 254 4.65 19.19 5.99
CA GLN A 254 3.57 20.19 6.02
C GLN A 254 2.99 20.41 7.42
N ARG A 255 3.32 19.54 8.39
CA ARG A 255 2.86 19.61 9.79
C ARG A 255 1.33 19.69 9.93
N ARG A 256 0.62 18.86 9.18
CA ARG A 256 -0.85 18.81 9.14
C ARG A 256 -1.37 17.38 9.28
N ASN A 257 -2.55 17.22 9.84
CA ASN A 257 -3.19 15.90 9.91
C ASN A 257 -3.75 15.46 8.54
N MET A 258 -3.91 14.15 8.37
CA MET A 258 -4.57 13.59 7.19
C MET A 258 -6.08 13.79 7.30
N GLU A 259 -6.68 14.17 6.17
CA GLU A 259 -8.11 14.41 6.08
C GLU A 259 -8.80 13.48 5.08
N GLN A 260 -10.13 13.54 5.06
CA GLN A 260 -10.93 12.72 4.17
C GLN A 260 -10.58 12.95 2.69
N PHE A 261 -10.30 14.19 2.31
CA PHE A 261 -9.87 14.53 0.95
C PHE A 261 -8.54 13.85 0.58
N ASP A 262 -7.58 13.82 1.51
CA ASP A 262 -6.30 13.13 1.30
C ASP A 262 -6.51 11.62 1.10
N LEU A 263 -7.40 11.03 1.90
CA LEU A 263 -7.77 9.62 1.80
C LEU A 263 -8.42 9.31 0.45
N GLU A 264 -9.31 10.17 -0.02
CA GLU A 264 -9.96 10.04 -1.33
C GLU A 264 -8.94 10.11 -2.47
N MET A 265 -8.02 11.08 -2.43
CA MET A 265 -6.93 11.23 -3.40
C MET A 265 -6.03 9.98 -3.45
N LEU A 266 -5.59 9.49 -2.28
CA LEU A 266 -4.79 8.28 -2.19
C LEU A 266 -5.56 7.05 -2.67
N SER A 267 -6.85 6.93 -2.30
CA SER A 267 -7.70 5.80 -2.69
C SER A 267 -7.87 5.72 -4.20
N MET A 268 -8.18 6.84 -4.86
CA MET A 268 -8.35 6.89 -6.32
C MET A 268 -7.06 6.54 -7.05
N PHE A 269 -5.93 7.08 -6.57
CA PHE A 269 -4.63 6.71 -7.11
C PHE A 269 -4.36 5.21 -6.92
N THR A 270 -4.65 4.67 -5.74
CA THR A 270 -4.43 3.25 -5.41
C THR A 270 -5.27 2.33 -6.30
N GLU A 271 -6.51 2.71 -6.60
CA GLU A 271 -7.37 1.98 -7.53
C GLU A 271 -6.78 1.98 -8.95
N GLY A 272 -6.39 3.15 -9.47
CA GLY A 272 -5.73 3.28 -10.76
C GLY A 272 -4.41 2.49 -10.85
N PHE A 273 -3.61 2.53 -9.79
CA PHE A 273 -2.39 1.74 -9.67
C PHE A 273 -2.68 0.23 -9.67
N GLY A 274 -3.75 -0.22 -9.02
CA GLY A 274 -4.20 -1.61 -9.08
C GLY A 274 -4.43 -2.10 -10.52
N TYR A 275 -5.08 -1.29 -11.36
CA TYR A 275 -5.24 -1.59 -12.78
C TYR A 275 -3.91 -1.59 -13.55
N ALA A 276 -3.03 -0.62 -13.28
CA ALA A 276 -1.70 -0.58 -13.89
C ALA A 276 -0.87 -1.84 -13.56
N LEU A 277 -0.94 -2.30 -12.30
CA LEU A 277 -0.27 -3.50 -11.82
C LEU A 277 -0.82 -4.77 -12.48
N GLN A 278 -2.14 -4.89 -12.60
CA GLN A 278 -2.78 -6.00 -13.34
C GLN A 278 -2.30 -6.05 -14.80
N ARG A 279 -2.29 -4.89 -15.47
CA ARG A 279 -1.84 -4.77 -16.85
C ARG A 279 -0.38 -5.17 -17.01
N ALA A 280 0.51 -4.67 -16.14
CA ALA A 280 1.93 -5.01 -16.18
C ALA A 280 2.15 -6.51 -15.91
N SER A 281 1.41 -7.11 -14.96
CA SER A 281 1.47 -8.55 -14.69
C SER A 281 1.01 -9.38 -15.89
N LEU A 282 -0.05 -8.95 -16.58
CA LEU A 282 -0.54 -9.63 -17.79
C LEU A 282 0.49 -9.58 -18.92
N LEU A 283 1.10 -8.42 -19.18
CA LEU A 283 2.14 -8.26 -20.20
C LEU A 283 3.37 -9.13 -19.89
N ASP A 284 3.81 -9.17 -18.63
CA ASP A 284 4.92 -10.03 -18.19
C ASP A 284 4.60 -11.52 -18.38
N ARG A 285 3.39 -11.97 -18.01
CA ARG A 285 2.93 -13.35 -18.26
C ARG A 285 2.91 -13.69 -19.75
N MET A 286 2.41 -12.79 -20.59
CA MET A 286 2.38 -12.99 -22.05
C MET A 286 3.79 -13.08 -22.65
N ALA A 287 4.72 -12.25 -22.18
CA ALA A 287 6.12 -12.30 -22.61
C ALA A 287 6.78 -13.64 -22.25
N LYS A 288 6.55 -14.13 -21.02
CA LYS A 288 7.03 -15.44 -20.56
C LYS A 288 6.42 -16.59 -21.35
N LEU A 289 5.11 -16.56 -21.60
CA LEU A 289 4.42 -17.58 -22.40
C LEU A 289 4.93 -17.62 -23.83
N LYS A 290 5.11 -16.46 -24.47
CA LYS A 290 5.70 -16.36 -25.82
C LYS A 290 7.12 -16.93 -25.87
N SER A 291 7.94 -16.63 -24.87
CA SER A 291 9.29 -17.17 -24.75
C SER A 291 9.26 -18.70 -24.66
N ALA A 292 8.42 -19.25 -23.78
CA ALA A 292 8.27 -20.70 -23.62
C ALA A 292 7.78 -21.40 -24.90
N VAL A 293 6.79 -20.83 -25.60
CA VAL A 293 6.30 -21.35 -26.88
C VAL A 293 7.40 -21.34 -27.94
N ASN A 294 8.17 -20.26 -28.04
CA ASN A 294 9.29 -20.19 -28.97
C ASN A 294 10.38 -21.23 -28.65
N SER A 295 10.69 -21.45 -27.35
CA SER A 295 11.63 -22.48 -26.93
C SER A 295 11.15 -23.89 -27.30
N LEU A 296 9.85 -24.18 -27.12
CA LEU A 296 9.26 -25.45 -27.54
C LEU A 296 9.27 -25.63 -29.06
N ALA A 297 8.88 -24.60 -29.82
CA ALA A 297 8.88 -24.64 -31.28
C ALA A 297 10.29 -24.89 -31.84
N ASN A 298 11.30 -24.20 -31.29
CA ASN A 298 12.70 -24.41 -31.68
C ASN A 298 13.20 -25.81 -31.31
N GLY A 299 12.79 -26.34 -30.15
CA GLY A 299 13.11 -27.71 -29.75
C GLY A 299 12.46 -28.78 -30.64
N ILE A 300 11.22 -28.54 -31.11
CA ILE A 300 10.54 -29.42 -32.07
C ILE A 300 11.25 -29.37 -33.43
N SER A 301 11.59 -28.18 -33.93
CA SER A 301 12.34 -28.05 -35.19
C SER A 301 13.68 -28.77 -35.13
N SER A 302 14.42 -28.71 -34.02
CA SER A 302 15.69 -29.45 -33.89
C SER A 302 15.49 -30.97 -33.89
N VAL A 303 14.38 -31.49 -33.34
CA VAL A 303 14.05 -32.92 -33.38
C VAL A 303 13.59 -33.38 -34.77
N VAL A 304 12.92 -32.50 -35.52
CA VAL A 304 12.51 -32.75 -36.92
C VAL A 304 13.72 -32.72 -37.85
N GLU A 305 14.70 -31.84 -37.61
CA GLU A 305 15.97 -31.84 -38.34
C GLU A 305 16.83 -33.08 -38.01
N GLU A 306 16.89 -33.52 -36.74
CA GLU A 306 17.57 -34.78 -36.36
C GLU A 306 16.87 -36.04 -36.92
N SER A 307 15.56 -36.00 -37.15
CA SER A 307 14.80 -37.13 -37.73
C SER A 307 14.87 -37.18 -39.26
N SER A 308 15.29 -36.09 -39.92
CA SER A 308 15.42 -36.01 -41.39
C SER A 308 16.79 -36.46 -41.90
N GLY A 309 17.73 -36.74 -41.01
CA GLY A 309 19.10 -37.16 -41.30
C GLY A 309 19.41 -38.60 -40.89
N PHE A 310 18.54 -39.56 -41.20
CA PHE A 310 18.88 -40.98 -41.06
C PHE A 310 19.49 -41.52 -42.36
N GLU A 311 20.77 -41.25 -42.60
CA GLU A 311 21.60 -42.05 -43.50
C GLU A 311 22.38 -43.08 -42.67
N LEU A 312 22.12 -44.36 -42.95
CA LEU A 312 22.92 -45.49 -42.47
C LEU A 312 24.36 -45.36 -43.00
N GLY A 313 25.32 -45.18 -42.10
CA GLY A 313 26.73 -45.11 -42.46
C GLY A 313 27.67 -45.35 -41.29
N SER A 314 27.83 -46.63 -40.94
CA SER A 314 29.01 -47.28 -40.35
C SER A 314 30.16 -46.43 -39.77
N SER A 315 30.47 -46.75 -38.50
CA SER A 315 31.83 -46.92 -37.94
C SER A 315 32.62 -45.68 -37.48
N GLY A 316 32.90 -45.65 -36.17
CA GLY A 316 34.26 -45.38 -35.69
C GLY A 316 34.49 -44.17 -34.77
N PHE A 317 34.71 -44.49 -33.50
CA PHE A 317 35.65 -43.85 -32.55
C PHE A 317 35.28 -42.55 -31.80
N TYR A 318 35.25 -42.72 -30.47
CA TYR A 318 35.41 -41.81 -29.34
C TYR A 318 35.96 -40.39 -29.62
N ARG A 319 35.25 -39.36 -29.11
CA ARG A 319 35.91 -38.16 -28.56
C ARG A 319 35.08 -37.40 -27.50
N GLU A 320 35.63 -37.46 -26.28
CA GLU A 320 35.69 -36.49 -25.17
C GLU A 320 34.49 -35.58 -24.81
N ARG A 321 34.04 -35.77 -23.57
CA ARG A 321 33.22 -34.88 -22.74
C ARG A 321 34.08 -33.72 -22.20
N PRO A 322 33.65 -32.44 -22.22
CA PRO A 322 34.30 -31.42 -21.42
C PRO A 322 33.76 -31.44 -19.98
N GLU A 323 34.72 -31.42 -19.05
CA GLU A 323 34.56 -31.30 -17.61
C GLU A 323 33.98 -29.93 -17.22
N ILE A 324 32.96 -29.93 -16.34
CA ILE A 324 32.55 -28.72 -15.61
C ILE A 324 33.36 -28.69 -14.31
N THR A 325 34.23 -27.71 -14.21
CA THR A 325 35.04 -27.39 -13.04
C THR A 325 34.16 -26.89 -11.90
N SER A 326 34.05 -27.74 -10.87
CA SER A 326 33.39 -27.43 -9.60
C SER A 326 34.26 -26.48 -8.77
N GLY A 327 33.92 -25.19 -8.77
CA GLY A 327 34.41 -24.20 -7.82
C GLY A 327 33.73 -24.34 -6.45
N ARG A 328 34.52 -24.66 -5.43
CA ARG A 328 34.12 -24.76 -4.02
C ARG A 328 33.74 -23.38 -3.46
N ILE A 329 32.61 -23.28 -2.78
CA ILE A 329 32.35 -22.26 -1.76
C ILE A 329 31.86 -22.97 -0.48
N GLY A 330 32.72 -22.91 0.55
CA GLY A 330 32.36 -22.63 1.94
C GLY A 330 31.59 -23.68 2.75
N ASP A 331 32.34 -24.47 3.53
CA ASP A 331 31.89 -25.09 4.78
C ASP A 331 31.36 -24.04 5.77
N PHE A 332 30.18 -24.29 6.35
CA PHE A 332 29.75 -23.81 7.67
C PHE A 332 28.80 -24.86 8.29
N PRO A 333 28.76 -24.97 9.64
CA PRO A 333 28.88 -26.24 10.34
C PRO A 333 27.59 -27.08 10.43
N VAL A 334 27.83 -28.39 10.52
CA VAL A 334 26.87 -29.47 10.78
C VAL A 334 26.28 -29.34 12.19
N GLY A 335 24.95 -29.32 12.27
CA GLY A 335 24.16 -29.46 13.49
C GLY A 335 22.90 -30.30 13.23
N GLN A 336 23.07 -31.61 13.39
CA GLN A 336 22.15 -32.69 13.83
C GLN A 336 20.71 -32.83 13.26
N ALA A 337 20.41 -34.09 12.93
CA ALA A 337 19.20 -34.72 12.39
C ALA A 337 17.83 -34.17 12.83
N GLU A 338 17.03 -33.70 11.87
CA GLU A 338 15.56 -33.58 11.94
C GLU A 338 14.96 -34.26 10.69
N GLY A 339 14.84 -35.59 10.71
CA GLY A 339 14.31 -36.39 9.61
C GLY A 339 12.80 -36.69 9.69
N GLU A 340 12.04 -36.04 10.57
CA GLU A 340 10.67 -36.46 10.90
C GLU A 340 9.62 -35.34 10.92
N LEU A 341 9.96 -34.09 10.59
CA LEU A 341 8.95 -33.03 10.53
C LEU A 341 8.19 -33.07 9.19
N PRO A 342 6.85 -33.21 9.22
CA PRO A 342 6.06 -33.20 7.99
C PRO A 342 6.19 -31.85 7.26
N PRO A 343 6.22 -31.85 5.92
CA PRO A 343 6.24 -30.61 5.15
C PRO A 343 5.05 -29.73 5.51
N THR A 344 5.28 -28.43 5.68
CA THR A 344 4.21 -27.44 5.94
C THR A 344 3.28 -27.34 4.73
N ARG A 345 2.08 -26.76 4.91
CA ARG A 345 1.11 -26.59 3.81
C ARG A 345 1.74 -25.95 2.56
N ARG A 346 2.58 -24.93 2.75
CA ARG A 346 3.27 -24.25 1.66
C ARG A 346 4.36 -25.12 1.02
N GLU A 347 5.10 -25.86 1.82
CA GLU A 347 6.08 -26.84 1.32
C GLU A 347 5.40 -27.99 0.56
N GLN A 348 4.18 -28.37 0.95
CA GLN A 348 3.36 -29.36 0.21
C GLN A 348 2.87 -28.81 -1.13
N GLU A 349 2.46 -27.53 -1.20
CA GLU A 349 2.11 -26.88 -2.46
C GLU A 349 3.32 -26.81 -3.40
N VAL A 350 4.49 -26.44 -2.87
CA VAL A 350 5.76 -26.49 -3.62
C VAL A 350 6.08 -27.92 -4.05
N LEU A 351 5.94 -28.92 -3.19
CA LEU A 351 6.15 -30.35 -3.51
C LEU A 351 5.22 -30.87 -4.61
N ARG A 352 3.95 -30.46 -4.63
CA ARG A 352 2.98 -30.84 -5.67
C ARG A 352 3.37 -30.26 -7.02
N LEU A 353 3.74 -28.98 -7.06
CA LEU A 353 4.25 -28.36 -8.28
C LEU A 353 5.60 -28.95 -8.68
N MET A 354 6.42 -29.38 -7.71
CA MET A 354 7.65 -30.10 -7.99
C MET A 354 7.40 -31.44 -8.66
N ALA A 355 6.38 -32.18 -8.20
CA ALA A 355 5.95 -33.44 -8.78
C ALA A 355 5.35 -33.27 -10.19
N ALA A 356 4.73 -32.12 -10.47
CA ALA A 356 4.24 -31.74 -11.80
C ALA A 356 5.35 -31.34 -12.78
N GLY A 357 6.62 -31.30 -12.35
CA GLY A 357 7.76 -30.98 -13.22
C GLY A 357 8.06 -29.48 -13.38
N GLU A 358 7.39 -28.61 -12.62
CA GLU A 358 7.53 -27.15 -12.75
C GLU A 358 8.93 -26.64 -12.40
N THR A 359 9.49 -25.69 -13.14
CA THR A 359 10.77 -25.09 -12.75
C THR A 359 10.63 -24.23 -11.48
N ASN A 360 11.72 -23.88 -10.79
CA ASN A 360 11.62 -22.97 -9.64
C ASN A 360 10.98 -21.62 -10.02
N ALA A 361 11.22 -21.14 -11.24
CA ALA A 361 10.57 -19.96 -11.80
C ALA A 361 9.08 -20.18 -12.07
N GLY A 362 8.69 -21.37 -12.55
CA GLY A 362 7.28 -21.77 -12.72
C GLY A 362 6.53 -21.84 -11.40
N ILE A 363 7.15 -22.46 -10.37
CA ILE A 363 6.61 -22.51 -9.01
C ILE A 363 6.47 -21.11 -8.42
N ALA A 364 7.49 -20.26 -8.58
CA ALA A 364 7.48 -18.87 -8.13
C ALA A 364 6.31 -18.08 -8.77
N SER A 365 6.10 -18.28 -10.07
CA SER A 365 5.02 -17.65 -10.82
C SER A 365 3.64 -18.15 -10.40
N GLN A 366 3.46 -19.44 -10.14
CA GLN A 366 2.16 -20.00 -9.75
C GLN A 366 1.81 -19.68 -8.29
N LEU A 367 2.81 -19.55 -7.44
CA LEU A 367 2.64 -19.29 -6.01
C LEU A 367 2.78 -17.81 -5.64
N PHE A 368 3.07 -16.92 -6.61
CA PHE A 368 3.26 -15.47 -6.41
C PHE A 368 4.36 -15.11 -5.40
N ILE A 369 5.46 -15.85 -5.42
CA ILE A 369 6.64 -15.65 -4.55
C ILE A 369 7.91 -15.52 -5.40
N SER A 370 9.02 -15.07 -4.80
CA SER A 370 10.29 -14.98 -5.52
C SER A 370 10.92 -16.35 -5.79
N GLU A 371 11.72 -16.47 -6.85
CA GLU A 371 12.48 -17.71 -7.12
C GLU A 371 13.49 -18.03 -6.00
N GLY A 372 14.03 -17.00 -5.33
CA GLY A 372 14.85 -17.15 -4.13
C GLY A 372 14.09 -17.81 -2.98
N THR A 373 12.83 -17.40 -2.78
CA THR A 373 11.91 -18.00 -1.80
C THR A 373 11.62 -19.46 -2.14
N VAL A 374 11.39 -19.79 -3.42
CA VAL A 374 11.23 -21.18 -3.88
C VAL A 374 12.48 -22.01 -3.62
N LYS A 375 13.68 -21.48 -3.90
CA LYS A 375 14.95 -22.17 -3.61
C LYS A 375 15.09 -22.48 -2.11
N SER A 376 14.71 -21.54 -1.25
CA SER A 376 14.69 -21.74 0.20
C SER A 376 13.70 -22.83 0.62
N HIS A 377 12.48 -22.82 0.10
CA HIS A 377 11.50 -23.88 0.35
C HIS A 377 11.99 -25.25 -0.14
N VAL A 378 12.56 -25.34 -1.35
CA VAL A 378 13.12 -26.59 -1.88
C VAL A 378 14.25 -27.10 -0.98
N LYS A 379 15.13 -26.22 -0.48
CA LYS A 379 16.20 -26.60 0.46
C LYS A 379 15.63 -27.16 1.77
N GLN A 380 14.58 -26.54 2.32
CA GLN A 380 13.91 -27.02 3.53
C GLN A 380 13.18 -28.36 3.30
N ILE A 381 12.51 -28.51 2.15
CA ILE A 381 11.85 -29.76 1.73
C ILE A 381 12.86 -30.90 1.62
N LEU A 382 13.98 -30.68 0.93
CA LEU A 382 15.04 -31.67 0.78
C LEU A 382 15.59 -32.09 2.16
N ARG A 383 15.82 -31.12 3.05
CA ARG A 383 16.26 -31.38 4.42
C ARG A 383 15.25 -32.21 5.20
N LYS A 384 13.98 -31.79 5.24
CA LYS A 384 12.90 -32.46 5.99
C LYS A 384 12.59 -33.86 5.48
N LEU A 385 12.64 -34.07 4.16
CA LEU A 385 12.42 -35.38 3.55
C LEU A 385 13.69 -36.23 3.49
N GLY A 386 14.84 -35.74 3.99
CA GLY A 386 16.15 -36.41 3.91
C GLY A 386 16.59 -36.75 2.48
N ALA A 387 16.15 -35.96 1.50
CA ALA A 387 16.36 -36.20 0.08
C ALA A 387 17.60 -35.43 -0.42
N ALA A 388 18.46 -36.11 -1.17
CA ALA A 388 19.66 -35.52 -1.78
C ALA A 388 19.34 -34.67 -3.03
N ASN A 389 18.18 -34.91 -3.66
CA ASN A 389 17.78 -34.15 -4.83
C ASN A 389 16.25 -34.09 -4.97
N ARG A 390 15.83 -33.18 -5.86
CA ARG A 390 14.42 -32.89 -6.17
C ARG A 390 13.61 -34.13 -6.53
N ALA A 391 14.13 -35.00 -7.39
CA ALA A 391 13.43 -36.22 -7.81
C ALA A 391 13.24 -37.19 -6.63
N GLN A 392 14.24 -37.30 -5.75
CA GLN A 392 14.17 -38.12 -4.55
C GLN A 392 13.14 -37.57 -3.54
N ALA A 393 13.03 -36.25 -3.38
CA ALA A 393 12.00 -35.64 -2.54
C ALA A 393 10.59 -35.93 -3.06
N VAL A 394 10.36 -35.75 -4.37
CA VAL A 394 9.08 -36.08 -5.01
C VAL A 394 8.72 -37.56 -4.81
N SER A 395 9.67 -38.47 -5.04
CA SER A 395 9.45 -39.92 -4.86
C SER A 395 9.09 -40.28 -3.42
N ARG A 396 9.75 -39.67 -2.42
CA ARG A 396 9.43 -39.90 -1.00
C ARG A 396 8.06 -39.34 -0.63
N TRP A 397 7.74 -38.15 -1.11
CA TRP A 397 6.43 -37.51 -0.90
C TRP A 397 5.28 -38.35 -1.47
N SER A 398 5.41 -38.85 -2.71
CA SER A 398 4.38 -39.71 -3.32
C SER A 398 4.14 -41.01 -2.52
N LYS A 399 5.17 -41.58 -1.88
CA LYS A 399 5.03 -42.75 -1.00
C LYS A 399 4.29 -42.43 0.31
N ILE A 400 4.48 -41.22 0.85
CA ILE A 400 3.76 -40.75 2.04
C ILE A 400 2.29 -40.53 1.69
N GLU A 401 2.00 -39.85 0.58
CA GLU A 401 0.63 -39.57 0.13
C GLU A 401 -0.16 -40.86 -0.20
N GLN A 402 0.50 -41.87 -0.78
CA GLN A 402 -0.10 -43.18 -1.02
C GLN A 402 -0.40 -43.96 0.27
N ARG A 403 0.44 -43.82 1.31
CA ARG A 403 0.20 -44.44 2.62
C ARG A 403 -0.95 -43.78 3.36
N GLU A 404 -1.06 -42.45 3.30
CA GLU A 404 -2.17 -41.71 3.91
C GLU A 404 -3.51 -42.03 3.22
N ARG A 405 -3.53 -42.18 1.90
CA ARG A 405 -4.73 -42.59 1.14
C ARG A 405 -5.12 -44.07 1.31
N ALA A 406 -4.22 -44.90 1.82
CA ALA A 406 -4.51 -46.32 2.09
C ALA A 406 -4.97 -46.56 3.54
N ASN A 407 -4.80 -45.58 4.44
CA ASN A 407 -5.11 -45.66 5.87
C ASN A 407 -6.32 -44.81 6.32
N GLY A 408 -6.97 -44.10 5.38
CA GLY A 408 -8.23 -43.38 5.59
C GLY A 408 -9.27 -43.86 4.59
#